data_AF-A0A2J7ZY32-F1
#
_entry.id   AF-A0A2J7ZY32-F1
#
_cell.length_a   1.000
_cell.length_b   1.000
_cell.length_c   1.000
_cell.angle_alpha   90.00
_cell.angle_beta   90.00
_cell.angle_gamma   90.00
#
_symmetry.space_group_name_H-M   'P 1'
#
loop_
_entity.id
_entity.type
_entity.pdbx_description
1 polymer ?
#
loop_
_entity_poly.entity_id
_entity_poly.type
_entity_poly.pdbx_seq_one_letter_code
_entity_poly.pdbx_strand_id
1 'polypeptide(L)' 'MATYTDLVKRCEQAVDVAVTYGKPIVHWGFIPAIILIGMLTTKPRPTLGQLLWLG' A
#
# COMPACT_ATOMS: atom_id res chain seq x y z
N MET A 1 9.59 26.29 -25.99
CA MET A 1 10.28 25.05 -25.55
C MET A 1 10.53 24.98 -24.04
N ALA A 2 10.74 26.09 -23.32
CA ALA A 2 10.96 26.07 -21.85
C ALA A 2 9.81 25.46 -21.04
N THR A 3 8.55 25.79 -21.37
CA THR A 3 7.36 25.38 -20.60
C THR A 3 7.11 23.88 -20.58
N TYR A 4 7.49 23.15 -21.64
CA TYR A 4 7.31 21.70 -21.71
C TYR A 4 8.29 20.98 -20.77
N THR A 5 9.52 21.47 -20.69
CA THR A 5 10.56 20.93 -19.80
C THR A 5 10.21 21.12 -18.33
N ASP A 6 9.56 22.23 -17.97
CA ASP A 6 9.10 22.50 -16.60
C ASP A 6 7.94 21.59 -16.18
N LEU A 7 7.02 21.28 -17.11
CA LEU A 7 5.93 20.34 -16.85
C LEU A 7 6.44 18.92 -16.63
N VAL A 8 7.38 18.46 -17.47
CA VAL A 8 7.99 17.12 -17.32
C VAL A 8 8.71 17.00 -15.97
N LYS A 9 9.51 18.00 -15.57
CA LYS A 9 10.19 18.02 -14.27
C LYS A 9 9.23 17.94 -13.08
N ARG A 10 8.08 18.63 -13.15
CA ARG A 10 7.06 18.57 -12.10
C ARG A 10 6.39 17.21 -12.01
N CYS A 11 6.14 16.56 -13.14
CA CYS A 11 5.62 15.20 -13.17
C CYS A 11 6.63 14.20 -12.60
N GLU A 12 7.91 14.31 -12.95
CA GLU A 12 8.98 13.47 -12.39
C GLU A 12 9.06 13.63 -10.87
N GLN A 13 9.03 14.87 -10.35
CA GLN A 13 9.00 15.12 -8.91
C GLN A 13 7.77 14.55 -8.22
N ALA A 14 6.59 14.67 -8.83
CA ALA A 14 5.36 14.11 -8.27
C ALA A 14 5.41 12.57 -8.21
N VAL A 15 5.96 11.93 -9.24
CA VAL A 15 6.18 10.48 -9.28
C VAL A 15 7.20 10.06 -8.23
N ASP A 16 8.32 10.76 -8.09
CA ASP A 16 9.33 10.46 -7.08
C ASP A 16 8.77 10.56 -5.66
N VAL A 17 7.97 11.58 -5.38
CA VAL A 17 7.25 11.71 -4.09
C VAL A 17 6.28 10.54 -3.91
N ALA A 18 5.47 10.23 -4.92
CA ALA A 18 4.53 9.13 -4.87
C ALA A 18 5.20 7.76 -4.67
N VAL A 19 6.37 7.53 -5.26
CA VAL A 19 7.14 6.29 -5.09
C VAL A 19 7.80 6.25 -3.71
N THR A 20 8.37 7.37 -3.27
CA THR A 20 9.05 7.49 -1.96
C THR A 20 8.10 7.19 -0.81
N TYR A 21 6.89 7.75 -0.85
CA TYR A 21 5.90 7.53 0.20
C TYR A 21 4.97 6.35 -0.08
N GLY A 22 4.70 6.03 -1.35
CA GLY A 22 3.84 4.91 -1.73
C GLY A 22 4.47 3.55 -1.45
N LYS A 23 5.78 3.39 -1.69
CA LYS A 23 6.48 2.13 -1.43
C LYS A 23 6.35 1.64 0.03
N PRO A 24 6.62 2.45 1.07
CA PRO A 24 6.44 2.00 2.45
C PRO A 24 4.97 1.75 2.79
N ILE A 25 4.04 2.56 2.29
CA ILE A 25 2.59 2.35 2.54
C ILE A 25 2.12 1.01 1.99
N VAL A 26 2.51 0.67 0.75
CA VAL A 26 2.14 -0.62 0.15
C VAL A 26 2.85 -1.75 0.90
N HIS A 27 4.14 -1.63 1.20
CA HIS A 27 4.89 -2.69 1.87
C HIS A 27 4.31 -3.07 3.24
N TRP A 28 3.96 -2.07 4.06
CA TRP A 28 3.43 -2.29 5.40
C TRP A 28 1.90 -2.44 5.45
N GLY A 29 1.19 -1.87 4.49
CA GLY A 29 -0.28 -1.89 4.44
C GLY A 29 -0.88 -3.08 3.68
N PHE A 30 -0.13 -3.69 2.77
CA PHE A 30 -0.65 -4.78 1.92
C PHE A 30 -1.10 -6.00 2.73
N ILE A 31 -0.24 -6.51 3.62
CA ILE A 31 -0.54 -7.70 4.41
C ILE A 31 -1.75 -7.48 5.34
N PRO A 32 -1.82 -6.39 6.15
CA PRO A 32 -3.00 -6.10 6.96
C PRO A 32 -4.30 -5.99 6.15
N ALA A 33 -4.24 -5.38 4.96
CA ALA A 33 -5.41 -5.23 4.10
C ALA A 33 -5.94 -6.59 3.60
N ILE A 34 -5.05 -7.48 3.16
CA ILE A 34 -5.42 -8.84 2.72
C ILE A 34 -5.99 -9.66 3.89
N ILE A 35 -5.39 -9.57 5.08
CA ILE A 35 -5.91 -10.22 6.28
C ILE A 35 -7.34 -9.75 6.59
N LEU A 36 -7.57 -8.44 6.55
CA LEU A 36 -8.90 -7.85 6.79
C LEU A 36 -9.92 -8.35 5.76
N ILE A 37 -9.56 -8.35 4.47
CA ILE A 37 -10.42 -8.86 3.39
C ILE A 37 -10.74 -10.34 3.63
N GLY A 38 -9.74 -11.16 3.97
CA GLY A 38 -9.92 -12.57 4.32
C GLY A 38 -10.89 -12.77 5.48
N MET A 39 -10.75 -12.00 6.57
CA MET A 39 -11.66 -12.06 7.73
C MET A 39 -13.10 -11.65 7.41
N LEU A 40 -13.29 -10.71 6.49
CA LEU A 40 -14.62 -10.25 6.07
C LEU A 40 -15.31 -11.26 5.14
N THR A 41 -14.54 -12.02 4.36
CA THR A 41 -15.05 -12.91 3.31
C THR A 41 -15.13 -14.39 3.70
N THR A 42 -14.41 -14.83 4.73
CA THR A 42 -14.39 -16.23 5.18
C THR A 42 -15.34 -16.49 6.36
N LYS A 43 -15.93 -17.69 6.38
CA LYS A 43 -16.72 -18.22 7.51
C LYS A 43 -16.29 -19.67 7.79
N PRO A 44 -16.05 -20.06 9.06
CA PRO A 44 -16.03 -19.23 10.26
C PRO A 44 -14.87 -18.22 10.23
N ARG A 45 -15.04 -17.06 10.88
CA ARG A 45 -14.01 -16.01 10.89
C ARG A 45 -12.85 -16.42 11.78
N PRO A 46 -11.60 -16.42 11.28
CA PRO A 46 -10.44 -16.72 12.10
C PRO A 46 -10.21 -15.62 13.14
N THR A 47 -9.77 -15.99 14.33
CA THR A 47 -9.37 -15.03 15.38
C THR A 47 -7.98 -14.47 15.09
N LEU A 48 -7.65 -13.30 15.64
CA LEU A 48 -6.31 -12.72 15.51
C LEU A 48 -5.22 -13.65 16.04
N GLY A 49 -5.52 -14.44 17.07
CA GLY A 49 -4.58 -15.43 17.61
C GLY A 49 -4.25 -16.54 16.63
N GLN A 50 -5.23 -17.03 15.86
CA GLN A 50 -5.01 -18.02 14.81
C GLN A 50 -4.21 -17.46 13.62
N LEU A 51 -4.41 -16.18 13.30
CA LEU A 51 -3.70 -15.51 12.21
C LEU A 51 -2.25 -15.14 12.57
N LEU A 52 -2.00 -14.81 13.83
CA LEU A 52 -0.69 -14.39 14.32
C LEU A 52 0.12 -15.54 14.95
N TRP A 53 -0.34 -16.79 14.79
CA TRP A 53 0.30 -17.97 15.40
C TRP A 53 0.53 -17.80 16.91
N LEU A 54 -0.46 -17.22 17.61
CA LEU A 54 -0.45 -17.04 19.07
C LEU A 54 -1.12 -18.24 19.78
N GLY A 55 -1.09 -19.43 19.16
CA GLY A 55 -1.73 -20.66 19.64
C GLY A 55 -0.88 -21.87 19.34
#